data_AF-A0A1J0GHM9-F1
#
_entry.id   AF-A0A1J0GHM9-F1
#
_cell.length_a   1.000
_cell.length_b   1.000
_cell.length_c   1.000
_cell.angle_alpha   90.00
_cell.angle_beta   90.00
_cell.angle_gamma   90.00
#
_symmetry.space_group_name_H-M   'P 1'
#
loop_
_entity.id
_entity.type
_entity.pdbx_description
1 polymer ?
#
loop_
_entity_poly.entity_id
_entity_poly.type
_entity_poly.pdbx_seq_one_letter_code
_entity_poly.pdbx_strand_id
1 'polypeptide(L)'
;MKAKLKDERIVKQSNEICARLYPLIIILTIIQVIFKYFLLTQNITDYILEINAILGSSGYLFIRTYVTGIPLFKHSDKCIHEIQNRYIMHSFYICFIIYVFGEFILMFAFDKLILSSTYVLVWIIPACIYTFKIVKNGLFVWGSKKAEVAGVKSFKVRVAIGSIFYGVVMEWKVLFKNNSFHPIGLVLVIIMAIVWGILFYFIMKSIRNKSERHSNNELMEMEQENKNNM
;
A
#
# COMPACT_ATOMS: atom_id res chain seq x y z
N MET A 1 9.81 2.15 27.52
CA MET A 1 10.46 0.96 26.92
C MET A 1 9.47 -0.03 26.29
N LYS A 2 8.39 -0.45 26.99
CA LYS A 2 7.35 -1.36 26.45
C LYS A 2 6.65 -0.89 25.15
N ALA A 3 6.33 0.39 25.03
CA ALA A 3 5.70 0.93 23.81
C ALA A 3 6.61 0.82 22.57
N LYS A 4 7.91 1.12 22.73
CA LYS A 4 8.93 1.03 21.68
C LYS A 4 9.13 -0.41 21.19
N LEU A 5 9.06 -1.39 22.12
CA LEU A 5 9.11 -2.82 21.81
C LEU A 5 7.85 -3.33 21.08
N LYS A 6 6.66 -2.81 21.42
CA LYS A 6 5.40 -3.15 20.73
C LYS A 6 5.38 -2.62 19.30
N ASP A 7 5.87 -1.39 19.08
CA ASP A 7 6.01 -0.81 17.74
C ASP A 7 6.97 -1.61 16.86
N GLU A 8 8.09 -2.09 17.41
CA GLU A 8 9.07 -2.87 16.65
C GLU A 8 8.50 -4.22 16.19
N ARG A 9 7.72 -4.91 17.04
CA ARG A 9 7.02 -6.14 16.67
C ARG A 9 6.03 -5.91 15.54
N ILE A 10 5.22 -4.84 15.61
CA ILE A 10 4.24 -4.51 14.57
C ILE A 10 4.95 -4.24 13.24
N VAL A 11 6.04 -3.48 13.27
CA VAL A 11 6.85 -3.19 12.08
C VAL A 11 7.42 -4.47 11.47
N LYS A 12 7.98 -5.37 12.29
CA LYS A 12 8.53 -6.65 11.81
C LYS A 12 7.47 -7.52 11.16
N GLN A 13 6.31 -7.67 11.79
CA GLN A 13 5.19 -8.45 11.23
C GLN A 13 4.62 -7.82 9.96
N SER A 14 4.49 -6.49 9.90
CA SER A 14 4.08 -5.80 8.67
C SER A 14 5.09 -6.02 7.54
N ASN A 15 6.39 -5.92 7.83
CA ASN A 15 7.43 -6.15 6.84
C ASN A 15 7.36 -7.57 6.28
N GLU A 16 7.16 -8.55 7.14
CA GLU A 16 7.02 -9.95 6.74
C GLU A 16 5.79 -10.17 5.84
N ILE A 17 4.65 -9.58 6.18
CA ILE A 17 3.44 -9.65 5.34
C ILE A 17 3.72 -9.04 3.97
N CYS A 18 4.28 -7.81 3.91
CA CYS A 18 4.60 -7.14 2.65
C CYS A 18 5.64 -7.92 1.83
N ALA A 19 6.67 -8.46 2.48
CA ALA A 19 7.70 -9.25 1.81
C ALA A 19 7.11 -10.46 1.09
N ARG A 20 6.13 -11.13 1.71
CA ARG A 20 5.39 -12.26 1.10
C ARG A 20 4.47 -11.82 -0.05
N LEU A 21 4.07 -10.53 -0.11
CA LEU A 21 3.25 -9.99 -1.20
C LEU A 21 4.08 -9.52 -2.40
N TYR A 22 5.38 -9.34 -2.25
CA TYR A 22 6.28 -9.01 -3.36
C TYR A 22 6.24 -10.05 -4.51
N PRO A 23 6.47 -11.35 -4.28
CA PRO A 23 6.38 -12.32 -5.36
C PRO A 23 4.98 -12.37 -5.98
N LEU A 24 3.93 -12.15 -5.18
CA LEU A 24 2.55 -12.10 -5.68
C LEU A 24 2.34 -10.94 -6.68
N ILE A 25 2.78 -9.71 -6.35
CA ILE A 25 2.61 -8.57 -7.27
C ILE A 25 3.42 -8.77 -8.56
N ILE A 26 4.58 -9.42 -8.50
CA ILE A 26 5.37 -9.78 -9.69
C ILE A 26 4.64 -10.82 -10.55
N ILE A 27 4.07 -11.87 -9.94
CA ILE A 27 3.29 -12.87 -10.68
C ILE A 27 2.07 -12.22 -11.37
N LEU A 28 1.33 -11.38 -10.64
CA LEU A 28 0.20 -10.64 -11.20
C LEU A 28 0.63 -9.72 -12.35
N THR A 29 1.78 -9.07 -12.21
CA THR A 29 2.39 -8.25 -13.28
C THR A 29 2.65 -9.09 -14.51
N ILE A 30 3.28 -10.26 -14.38
CA ILE A 30 3.58 -11.15 -15.51
C ILE A 30 2.30 -11.60 -16.21
N ILE A 31 1.29 -12.03 -15.44
CA ILE A 31 -0.03 -12.41 -15.98
C ILE A 31 -0.66 -11.24 -16.74
N GLN A 32 -0.58 -10.03 -16.18
CA GLN A 32 -1.13 -8.82 -16.78
C GLN A 32 -0.40 -8.43 -18.07
N VAL A 33 0.93 -8.57 -18.13
CA VAL A 33 1.72 -8.38 -19.36
C VAL A 33 1.28 -9.37 -20.44
N ILE A 34 1.15 -10.65 -20.10
CA ILE A 34 0.72 -11.70 -21.03
C ILE A 34 -0.69 -11.38 -21.57
N PHE A 35 -1.63 -11.10 -20.66
CA PHE A 35 -3.01 -10.75 -21.02
C PHE A 35 -3.05 -9.55 -21.98
N LYS A 36 -2.29 -8.49 -21.66
CA LYS A 36 -2.23 -7.27 -22.44
C LYS A 36 -1.60 -7.47 -23.82
N TYR A 37 -0.58 -8.32 -23.92
CA TYR A 37 0.11 -8.61 -25.17
C TYR A 37 -0.80 -9.35 -26.16
N PHE A 38 -1.56 -10.32 -25.66
CA PHE A 38 -2.44 -11.12 -26.52
C PHE A 38 -3.78 -10.44 -26.84
N LEU A 39 -4.31 -9.57 -25.96
CA LEU A 39 -5.68 -9.07 -26.07
C LEU A 39 -5.81 -7.56 -26.29
N LEU A 40 -4.79 -6.75 -26.01
CA LEU A 40 -4.92 -5.28 -26.02
C LEU A 40 -3.93 -4.58 -26.94
N THR A 41 -2.62 -4.79 -26.76
CA THR A 41 -1.60 -4.01 -27.46
C THR A 41 -0.25 -4.70 -27.47
N GLN A 42 0.46 -4.59 -28.59
CA GLN A 42 1.86 -5.03 -28.73
C GLN A 42 2.85 -3.86 -28.63
N ASN A 43 2.36 -2.62 -28.49
CA ASN A 43 3.22 -1.45 -28.41
C ASN A 43 3.95 -1.40 -27.08
N ILE A 44 5.28 -1.37 -27.13
CA ILE A 44 6.12 -1.39 -25.92
C ILE A 44 5.89 -0.17 -25.00
N THR A 45 5.48 0.96 -25.57
CA THR A 45 5.17 2.20 -24.82
C THR A 45 4.01 2.01 -23.85
N ASP A 46 3.10 1.08 -24.14
CA ASP A 46 1.98 0.78 -23.25
C ASP A 46 2.44 -0.01 -22.01
N TYR A 47 3.61 -0.66 -22.03
CA TYR A 47 4.15 -1.47 -20.92
C TYR A 47 5.03 -0.68 -19.95
N ILE A 48 5.03 0.64 -20.04
CA ILE A 48 5.96 1.49 -19.28
C ILE A 48 5.80 1.35 -17.76
N LEU A 49 4.59 1.09 -17.27
CA LEU A 49 4.36 0.88 -15.83
C LEU A 49 4.95 -0.43 -15.36
N GLU A 50 4.75 -1.51 -16.11
CA GLU A 50 5.27 -2.84 -15.83
C GLU A 50 6.80 -2.83 -15.84
N ILE A 51 7.39 -2.19 -16.86
CA ILE A 51 8.85 -2.02 -16.97
C ILE A 51 9.39 -1.24 -15.77
N ASN A 52 8.80 -0.09 -15.44
CA ASN A 52 9.25 0.73 -14.31
C ASN A 52 9.06 0.02 -12.97
N ALA A 53 7.94 -0.71 -12.78
CA ALA A 53 7.67 -1.46 -11.57
C ALA A 53 8.69 -2.57 -11.36
N ILE A 54 8.99 -3.36 -12.40
CA ILE A 54 9.96 -4.45 -12.35
C ILE A 54 11.37 -3.88 -12.17
N LEU A 55 11.80 -2.93 -13.00
CA LEU A 55 13.15 -2.36 -12.92
C LEU A 55 13.39 -1.63 -11.59
N GLY A 56 12.43 -0.83 -11.14
CA GLY A 56 12.54 -0.10 -9.88
C GLY A 56 12.62 -1.03 -8.67
N SER A 57 11.76 -2.04 -8.61
CA SER A 57 11.70 -2.96 -7.46
C SER A 57 12.86 -3.96 -7.42
N SER A 58 13.19 -4.57 -8.57
CA SER A 58 14.31 -5.53 -8.69
C SER A 58 15.65 -4.82 -8.61
N GLY A 59 15.79 -3.64 -9.22
CA GLY A 59 16.97 -2.79 -9.13
C GLY A 59 17.26 -2.38 -7.69
N TYR A 60 16.24 -1.94 -6.95
CA TYR A 60 16.39 -1.65 -5.52
C TYR A 60 16.88 -2.88 -4.74
N LEU A 61 16.25 -4.03 -4.96
CA LEU A 61 16.59 -5.27 -4.26
C LEU A 61 18.04 -5.68 -4.53
N PHE A 62 18.44 -5.66 -5.81
CA PHE A 62 19.77 -6.04 -6.26
C PHE A 62 20.85 -5.10 -5.70
N ILE A 63 20.63 -3.77 -5.78
CA ILE A 63 21.56 -2.78 -5.23
C ILE A 63 21.74 -2.98 -3.73
N ARG A 64 20.66 -3.18 -2.97
CA ARG A 64 20.74 -3.40 -1.52
C ARG A 64 21.47 -4.68 -1.16
N THR A 65 21.18 -5.78 -1.85
CA THR A 65 21.88 -7.05 -1.69
C THR A 65 23.36 -6.92 -1.98
N TYR A 66 23.73 -6.26 -3.08
CA TYR A 66 25.12 -6.05 -3.47
C TYR A 66 25.88 -5.18 -2.45
N VAL A 67 25.32 -4.02 -2.08
CA VAL A 67 25.96 -3.07 -1.16
C VAL A 67 26.14 -3.65 0.24
N THR A 68 25.19 -4.44 0.73
CA THR A 68 25.24 -4.99 2.10
C THR A 68 25.84 -6.39 2.18
N GLY A 69 26.11 -7.04 1.05
CA GLY A 69 26.61 -8.41 1.00
C GLY A 69 25.64 -9.46 1.56
N ILE A 70 24.38 -9.09 1.83
CA ILE A 70 23.39 -9.99 2.41
C ILE A 70 22.74 -10.80 1.27
N PRO A 71 22.91 -12.13 1.22
CA PRO A 71 22.35 -12.96 0.16
C PRO A 71 20.82 -12.90 0.17
N LEU A 72 20.16 -13.03 -0.99
CA LEU A 72 18.69 -12.97 -1.09
C LEU A 72 17.99 -14.25 -0.62
N PHE A 73 18.64 -15.40 -0.80
CA PHE A 73 18.00 -16.72 -0.65
C PHE A 73 18.63 -17.60 0.44
N LYS A 74 19.68 -17.10 1.12
CA LYS A 74 20.36 -17.86 2.18
C LYS A 74 19.92 -17.33 3.54
N HIS A 75 19.28 -18.18 4.33
CA HIS A 75 18.87 -17.88 5.69
C HIS A 75 19.87 -18.50 6.66
N SER A 76 20.85 -17.72 7.08
CA SER A 76 21.80 -18.16 8.12
C SER A 76 21.36 -17.79 9.53
N ASP A 77 20.58 -16.71 9.70
CA ASP A 77 20.14 -16.21 11.00
C ASP A 77 18.83 -15.38 10.91
N LYS A 78 18.08 -15.29 12.02
CA LYS A 78 16.89 -14.44 12.21
C LYS A 78 17.18 -12.98 11.88
N CYS A 79 18.33 -12.45 12.28
CA CYS A 79 18.71 -11.06 11.99
C CYS A 79 18.79 -10.81 10.48
N ILE A 80 19.42 -11.72 9.74
CA ILE A 80 19.52 -11.65 8.28
C ILE A 80 18.14 -11.76 7.62
N HIS A 81 17.29 -12.64 8.13
CA HIS A 81 15.92 -12.77 7.64
C HIS A 81 15.09 -11.49 7.84
N GLU A 82 15.23 -10.81 8.99
CA GLU A 82 14.55 -9.53 9.24
C GLU A 82 15.02 -8.43 8.27
N ILE A 83 16.32 -8.40 7.96
CA ILE A 83 16.89 -7.45 7.00
C ILE A 83 16.41 -7.77 5.58
N GLN A 84 16.41 -9.05 5.17
CA GLN A 84 15.86 -9.50 3.89
C GLN A 84 14.39 -9.08 3.74
N ASN A 85 13.55 -9.36 4.74
CA ASN A 85 12.14 -8.97 4.73
C ASN A 85 11.97 -7.45 4.60
N ARG A 86 12.85 -6.67 5.24
CA ARG A 86 12.85 -5.21 5.07
C ARG A 86 13.13 -4.81 3.63
N TYR A 87 14.14 -5.38 2.98
CA TYR A 87 14.46 -5.04 1.58
C TYR A 87 13.34 -5.45 0.62
N ILE A 88 12.83 -6.67 0.76
CA ILE A 88 11.75 -7.19 -0.09
C ILE A 88 10.45 -6.37 0.12
N MET A 89 10.14 -5.97 1.36
CA MET A 89 9.02 -5.06 1.62
C MET A 89 9.16 -3.74 0.86
N HIS A 90 10.35 -3.14 0.80
CA HIS A 90 10.54 -1.89 0.06
C HIS A 90 10.38 -2.11 -1.45
N SER A 91 10.86 -3.23 -1.99
CA SER A 91 10.61 -3.61 -3.39
C SER A 91 9.13 -3.77 -3.69
N PHE A 92 8.37 -4.39 -2.78
CA PHE A 92 6.90 -4.45 -2.87
C PHE A 92 6.28 -3.06 -2.90
N TYR A 93 6.67 -2.15 -2.00
CA TYR A 93 6.15 -0.79 -1.98
C TYR A 93 6.46 -0.01 -3.26
N ILE A 94 7.67 -0.19 -3.82
CA ILE A 94 8.04 0.43 -5.10
C ILE A 94 7.07 -0.02 -6.20
N CYS A 95 6.87 -1.34 -6.37
CA CYS A 95 5.88 -1.85 -7.33
C CYS A 95 4.48 -1.29 -7.06
N PHE A 96 4.02 -1.40 -5.82
CA PHE A 96 2.67 -1.02 -5.41
C PHE A 96 2.39 0.46 -5.70
N ILE A 97 3.32 1.34 -5.35
CA ILE A 97 3.21 2.78 -5.61
C ILE A 97 3.22 3.07 -7.12
N ILE A 98 4.13 2.43 -7.88
CA ILE A 98 4.17 2.62 -9.34
C ILE A 98 2.85 2.23 -9.98
N TYR A 99 2.23 1.11 -9.57
CA TYR A 99 0.92 0.72 -10.10
C TYR A 99 -0.19 1.67 -9.69
N VAL A 100 -0.31 1.99 -8.39
CA VAL A 100 -1.37 2.87 -7.90
C VAL A 100 -1.29 4.25 -8.55
N PHE A 101 -0.13 4.92 -8.48
CA PHE A 101 0.02 6.26 -9.05
C PHE A 101 0.06 6.24 -10.58
N GLY A 102 0.72 5.24 -11.17
CA GLY A 102 0.81 5.10 -12.62
C GLY A 102 -0.53 4.89 -13.28
N GLU A 103 -1.40 4.06 -12.69
CA GLU A 103 -2.77 3.87 -13.17
C GLU A 103 -3.54 5.18 -13.22
N PHE A 104 -3.49 5.97 -12.13
CA PHE A 104 -4.16 7.25 -12.06
C PHE A 104 -3.66 8.23 -13.12
N ILE A 105 -2.35 8.29 -13.34
CA ILE A 105 -1.76 9.12 -14.40
C ILE A 105 -2.25 8.66 -15.77
N LEU A 106 -2.24 7.36 -16.07
CA LEU A 106 -2.72 6.83 -17.35
C LEU A 106 -4.21 7.09 -17.57
N MET A 107 -5.02 6.94 -16.54
CA MET A 107 -6.47 7.12 -16.62
C MET A 107 -6.85 8.59 -16.81
N PHE A 108 -6.26 9.49 -16.04
CA PHE A 108 -6.69 10.90 -16.01
C PHE A 108 -5.89 11.84 -16.91
N ALA A 109 -4.57 11.63 -17.05
CA ALA A 109 -3.73 12.49 -17.88
C ALA A 109 -3.65 12.03 -19.34
N PHE A 110 -3.74 10.72 -19.60
CA PHE A 110 -3.59 10.14 -20.95
C PHE A 110 -4.87 9.53 -21.51
N ASP A 111 -5.97 9.55 -20.77
CA ASP A 111 -7.29 9.03 -21.17
C ASP A 111 -7.31 7.55 -21.60
N LYS A 112 -6.38 6.75 -21.09
CA LYS A 112 -6.23 5.34 -21.47
C LYS A 112 -7.03 4.41 -20.54
N LEU A 113 -8.35 4.62 -20.44
CA LEU A 113 -9.21 3.96 -19.45
C LEU A 113 -9.21 2.42 -19.54
N ILE A 114 -9.30 1.87 -20.76
CA ILE A 114 -9.27 0.40 -20.96
C ILE A 114 -7.92 -0.16 -20.51
N LEU A 115 -6.82 0.48 -20.91
CA LEU A 115 -5.47 0.07 -20.51
C LEU A 115 -5.29 0.17 -18.99
N SER A 116 -5.71 1.28 -18.40
CA SER A 116 -5.53 1.57 -16.97
C SER A 116 -6.30 0.57 -16.11
N SER A 117 -7.51 0.19 -16.52
CA SER A 117 -8.35 -0.77 -15.79
C SER A 117 -7.71 -2.16 -15.61
N THR A 118 -6.77 -2.56 -16.48
CA THR A 118 -6.06 -3.84 -16.32
C THR A 118 -5.13 -3.86 -15.11
N TYR A 119 -4.66 -2.69 -14.66
CA TYR A 119 -3.75 -2.58 -13.52
C TYR A 119 -4.46 -2.68 -12.17
N VAL A 120 -5.78 -2.45 -12.14
CA VAL A 120 -6.59 -2.47 -10.93
C VAL A 120 -6.37 -3.76 -10.14
N LEU A 121 -6.41 -4.90 -10.84
CA LEU A 121 -6.23 -6.21 -10.20
C LEU A 121 -4.82 -6.40 -9.62
N VAL A 122 -3.80 -5.83 -10.26
CA VAL A 122 -2.39 -5.98 -9.86
C VAL A 122 -2.14 -5.37 -8.48
N TRP A 123 -2.76 -4.24 -8.15
CA TRP A 123 -2.59 -3.60 -6.84
C TRP A 123 -3.75 -3.87 -5.86
N ILE A 124 -5.00 -4.04 -6.32
CA ILE A 124 -6.13 -4.35 -5.42
C ILE A 124 -5.93 -5.69 -4.72
N ILE A 125 -5.50 -6.74 -5.43
CA ILE A 125 -5.36 -8.07 -4.84
C ILE A 125 -4.35 -8.04 -3.67
N PRO A 126 -3.11 -7.52 -3.84
CA PRO A 126 -2.19 -7.35 -2.72
C PRO A 126 -2.72 -6.43 -1.60
N ALA A 127 -3.39 -5.32 -1.94
CA ALA A 127 -3.95 -4.40 -0.95
C ALA A 127 -5.01 -5.07 -0.07
N CYS A 128 -5.90 -5.86 -0.66
CA CYS A 128 -6.92 -6.63 0.06
C CYS A 128 -6.29 -7.68 0.98
N ILE A 129 -5.32 -8.45 0.49
CA ILE A 129 -4.64 -9.47 1.30
C ILE A 129 -3.86 -8.82 2.45
N TYR A 130 -3.16 -7.72 2.18
CA TYR A 130 -2.45 -6.95 3.19
C TYR A 130 -3.40 -6.46 4.29
N THR A 131 -4.50 -5.81 3.88
CA THR A 131 -5.51 -5.27 4.79
C THR A 131 -6.12 -6.38 5.65
N PHE A 132 -6.50 -7.51 5.04
CA PHE A 132 -7.04 -8.65 5.76
C PHE A 132 -6.05 -9.21 6.79
N LYS A 133 -4.78 -9.41 6.40
CA LYS A 133 -3.74 -9.93 7.30
C LYS A 133 -3.42 -8.95 8.43
N ILE A 134 -3.41 -7.64 8.18
CA ILE A 134 -3.20 -6.65 9.22
C ILE A 134 -4.35 -6.62 10.22
N VAL A 135 -5.59 -6.66 9.72
CA VAL A 135 -6.78 -6.68 10.58
C VAL A 135 -6.78 -7.94 11.43
N LYS A 136 -6.55 -9.10 10.80
CA LYS A 136 -6.48 -10.40 11.47
C LYS A 136 -5.34 -10.47 12.47
N ASN A 137 -4.18 -9.89 12.20
CA ASN A 137 -3.06 -9.96 13.15
C ASN A 137 -3.12 -8.86 14.22
N GLY A 138 -4.22 -8.09 14.30
CA GLY A 138 -4.35 -7.01 15.27
C GLY A 138 -3.25 -5.95 15.14
N LEU A 139 -2.70 -5.74 13.94
CA LEU A 139 -1.53 -4.87 13.75
C LEU A 139 -1.89 -3.37 13.70
N PHE A 140 -3.18 -3.06 13.76
CA PHE A 140 -3.72 -1.71 13.64
C PHE A 140 -4.33 -1.21 14.97
N VAL A 141 -3.56 -1.26 16.06
CA VAL A 141 -4.02 -0.84 17.41
C VAL A 141 -3.41 0.48 17.84
N TRP A 142 -4.17 1.30 18.57
CA TRP A 142 -3.66 2.54 19.13
C TRP A 142 -2.65 2.38 20.28
N GLY A 143 -2.50 1.18 20.84
CA GLY A 143 -1.49 0.88 21.86
C GLY A 143 -1.77 1.54 23.22
N SER A 144 -1.74 2.87 23.32
CA SER A 144 -2.01 3.67 24.53
C SER A 144 -2.87 4.89 24.20
N LYS A 145 -3.63 5.44 25.16
CA LYS A 145 -4.42 6.67 24.97
C LYS A 145 -3.60 7.87 24.43
N LYS A 146 -2.32 7.98 24.77
CA LYS A 146 -1.43 9.03 24.22
C LYS A 146 -1.04 8.76 22.76
N ALA A 147 -0.78 7.50 22.41
CA ALA A 147 -0.50 7.09 21.03
C ALA A 147 -1.76 7.13 20.15
N GLU A 148 -2.94 6.95 20.73
CA GLU A 148 -4.24 7.16 20.09
C GLU A 148 -4.40 8.61 19.61
N VAL A 149 -4.20 9.60 20.48
CA VAL A 149 -4.35 11.01 20.11
C VAL A 149 -3.36 11.42 19.01
N ALA A 150 -2.07 11.08 19.18
CA ALA A 150 -1.03 11.39 18.21
C ALA A 150 -1.29 10.68 16.87
N GLY A 151 -1.74 9.44 16.95
CA GLY A 151 -2.01 8.64 15.78
C GLY A 151 -3.30 9.03 15.05
N VAL A 152 -4.35 9.51 15.75
CA VAL A 152 -5.56 10.07 15.12
C VAL A 152 -5.19 11.33 14.34
N LYS A 153 -4.30 12.17 14.90
CA LYS A 153 -3.80 13.35 14.20
C LYS A 153 -3.04 12.95 12.92
N SER A 154 -2.10 12.02 13.00
CA SER A 154 -1.34 11.56 11.81
C SER A 154 -2.25 10.89 10.78
N PHE A 155 -3.26 10.14 11.22
CA PHE A 155 -4.27 9.54 10.37
C PHE A 155 -5.07 10.59 9.60
N LYS A 156 -5.60 11.63 10.28
CA LYS A 156 -6.33 12.73 9.64
C LYS A 156 -5.48 13.44 8.59
N VAL A 157 -4.19 13.69 8.89
CA VAL A 157 -3.26 14.32 7.94
C VAL A 157 -3.07 13.44 6.71
N ARG A 158 -2.85 12.14 6.87
CA ARG A 158 -2.68 11.21 5.73
C ARG A 158 -3.95 11.11 4.88
N VAL A 159 -5.12 11.07 5.51
CA VAL A 159 -6.40 11.12 4.78
C VAL A 159 -6.50 12.42 3.99
N ALA A 160 -6.24 13.58 4.62
CA ALA A 160 -6.30 14.87 3.93
C ALA A 160 -5.35 14.95 2.72
N ILE A 161 -4.11 14.47 2.86
CA ILE A 161 -3.16 14.41 1.74
C ILE A 161 -3.69 13.52 0.61
N GLY A 162 -4.16 12.31 0.92
CA GLY A 162 -4.70 11.38 -0.07
C GLY A 162 -5.95 11.93 -0.76
N SER A 163 -6.81 12.63 -0.03
CA SER A 163 -8.00 13.29 -0.54
C SER A 163 -7.70 14.43 -1.49
N ILE A 164 -6.75 15.29 -1.14
CA ILE A 164 -6.31 16.39 -2.01
C ILE A 164 -5.70 15.80 -3.29
N PHE A 165 -4.85 14.78 -3.16
CA PHE A 165 -4.29 14.08 -4.31
C PHE A 165 -5.40 13.53 -5.23
N TYR A 166 -6.39 12.83 -4.68
CA TYR A 166 -7.52 12.31 -5.45
C TYR A 166 -8.34 13.43 -6.11
N GLY A 167 -8.64 14.52 -5.39
CA GLY A 167 -9.38 15.65 -5.93
C GLY A 167 -8.67 16.27 -7.15
N VAL A 168 -7.35 16.50 -7.05
CA VAL A 168 -6.53 17.06 -8.14
C VAL A 168 -6.49 16.13 -9.35
N VAL A 169 -6.28 14.84 -9.10
CA VAL A 169 -6.13 13.83 -10.16
C VAL A 169 -7.45 13.60 -10.90
N MET A 170 -8.56 13.46 -10.18
CA MET A 170 -9.88 13.22 -10.78
C MET A 170 -10.37 14.40 -11.63
N GLU A 171 -10.12 15.62 -11.16
CA GLU A 171 -10.60 16.84 -11.82
C GLU A 171 -9.51 17.52 -12.68
N TRP A 172 -8.42 16.79 -13.00
CA TRP A 172 -7.28 17.34 -13.73
C TRP A 172 -7.68 18.00 -15.06
N LYS A 173 -8.56 17.33 -15.82
CA LYS A 173 -9.06 17.82 -17.12
C LYS A 173 -9.94 19.07 -16.99
N VAL A 174 -10.55 19.31 -15.83
CA VAL A 174 -11.39 20.48 -15.57
C VAL A 174 -10.57 21.64 -15.01
N LEU A 175 -9.54 21.32 -14.22
CA LEU A 175 -8.55 22.28 -13.71
C LEU A 175 -7.71 22.89 -14.85
N PHE A 176 -7.29 22.05 -15.80
CA PHE A 176 -6.53 22.44 -16.98
C PHE A 176 -7.29 22.09 -18.25
N LYS A 177 -7.89 23.09 -18.88
CA LYS A 177 -8.58 22.96 -20.17
C LYS A 177 -7.85 23.81 -21.19
N ASN A 178 -7.55 23.24 -22.36
CA ASN A 178 -6.79 23.90 -23.43
C ASN A 178 -5.47 24.52 -22.95
N ASN A 179 -4.72 23.80 -22.11
CA ASN A 179 -3.47 24.27 -21.48
C ASN A 179 -3.60 25.55 -20.64
N SER A 180 -4.82 25.95 -20.29
CA SER A 180 -5.12 27.12 -19.48
C SER A 180 -5.73 26.70 -18.15
N PHE A 181 -5.42 27.45 -17.09
CA PHE A 181 -5.98 27.22 -15.77
C PHE A 181 -7.41 27.76 -15.69
N HIS A 182 -8.35 26.92 -15.25
CA HIS A 182 -9.75 27.30 -15.05
C HIS A 182 -10.11 27.32 -13.55
N PRO A 183 -10.45 28.49 -12.97
CA PRO A 183 -10.76 28.61 -11.54
C PRO A 183 -11.92 27.72 -11.07
N ILE A 184 -12.88 27.43 -11.94
CA ILE A 184 -14.01 26.55 -11.60
C ILE A 184 -13.57 25.11 -11.35
N GLY A 185 -12.49 24.66 -11.99
CA GLY A 185 -11.89 23.35 -11.73
C GLY A 185 -11.34 23.25 -10.30
N LEU A 186 -10.85 24.36 -9.74
CA LEU A 186 -10.36 24.39 -8.35
C LEU A 186 -11.49 24.14 -7.33
N VAL A 187 -12.69 24.67 -7.60
CA VAL A 187 -13.88 24.41 -6.77
C VAL A 187 -14.24 22.92 -6.81
N LEU A 188 -14.22 22.31 -7.99
CA LEU A 188 -14.52 20.88 -8.15
C LEU A 188 -13.46 19.99 -7.49
N VAL A 189 -12.18 20.33 -7.61
CA VAL A 189 -11.07 19.67 -6.89
C VAL A 189 -11.34 19.66 -5.38
N ILE A 190 -11.77 20.79 -4.81
CA ILE A 190 -12.08 20.89 -3.37
C ILE A 190 -13.26 20.00 -3.01
N ILE A 191 -14.35 20.05 -3.79
CA ILE A 191 -15.54 19.22 -3.55
C ILE A 191 -15.17 17.73 -3.60
N MET A 192 -14.43 17.30 -4.63
CA MET A 192 -14.00 15.92 -4.76
C MET A 192 -13.07 15.49 -3.64
N ALA A 193 -12.12 16.34 -3.22
CA ALA A 193 -11.26 16.07 -2.08
C ALA A 193 -12.08 15.86 -0.80
N ILE A 194 -13.11 16.68 -0.55
CA ILE A 194 -14.00 16.52 0.60
C ILE A 194 -14.74 15.18 0.54
N VAL A 195 -15.37 14.86 -0.61
CA VAL A 195 -16.13 13.61 -0.79
C VAL A 195 -15.25 12.39 -0.55
N TRP A 196 -14.09 12.33 -1.20
CA TRP A 196 -13.14 11.23 -1.04
C TRP A 196 -12.54 11.18 0.37
N GLY A 197 -12.30 12.33 1.01
CA GLY A 197 -11.82 12.38 2.39
C GLY A 197 -12.79 11.85 3.42
N ILE A 198 -14.07 12.16 3.27
CA ILE A 198 -15.12 11.58 4.10
C ILE A 198 -15.14 10.06 3.93
N LEU A 199 -15.13 9.59 2.68
CA LEU A 199 -15.18 8.17 2.35
C LEU A 199 -13.96 7.41 2.89
N PHE A 200 -12.74 7.89 2.63
CA PHE A 200 -11.50 7.29 3.13
C PHE A 200 -11.44 7.28 4.66
N TYR A 201 -11.88 8.36 5.31
CA TYR A 201 -11.91 8.43 6.77
C TYR A 201 -12.79 7.33 7.37
N PHE A 202 -14.02 7.15 6.88
CA PHE A 202 -14.94 6.16 7.42
C PHE A 202 -14.52 4.72 7.13
N ILE A 203 -14.01 4.43 5.93
CA ILE A 203 -13.50 3.09 5.57
C ILE A 203 -12.33 2.72 6.49
N MET A 204 -11.33 3.59 6.59
CA MET A 204 -10.14 3.32 7.40
C MET A 204 -10.46 3.26 8.90
N LYS A 205 -11.39 4.09 9.39
CA LYS A 205 -11.89 4.01 10.76
C LYS A 205 -12.55 2.65 11.04
N SER A 206 -13.34 2.14 10.10
CA SER A 206 -13.99 0.83 10.22
C SER A 206 -12.99 -0.32 10.22
N ILE A 207 -11.99 -0.29 9.33
CA ILE A 207 -10.89 -1.27 9.27
C ILE A 207 -10.13 -1.28 10.59
N ARG A 208 -9.78 -0.10 11.12
CA ARG A 208 -9.07 0.02 12.40
C ARG A 208 -9.89 -0.55 13.55
N ASN A 209 -11.14 -0.15 13.69
CA ASN A 209 -12.01 -0.66 14.77
C ASN A 209 -12.15 -2.19 14.74
N LYS A 210 -12.20 -2.80 13.55
CA LYS A 210 -12.19 -4.27 13.41
C LYS A 210 -10.87 -4.88 13.90
N SER A 211 -9.73 -4.28 13.54
CA SER A 211 -8.41 -4.75 13.99
C SER A 211 -8.25 -4.67 15.50
N GLU A 212 -8.73 -3.59 16.14
CA GLU A 212 -8.66 -3.42 17.59
C GLU A 212 -9.53 -4.44 18.35
N ARG A 213 -10.74 -4.70 17.86
CA ARG A 213 -11.60 -5.75 18.43
C ARG A 213 -10.94 -7.11 18.39
N HIS A 214 -10.30 -7.45 17.28
CA HIS A 214 -9.61 -8.73 17.15
C HIS A 214 -8.42 -8.83 18.11
N SER A 215 -7.58 -7.79 18.19
CA SER A 215 -6.45 -7.76 19.13
C SER A 215 -6.89 -7.88 20.60
N ASN A 216 -8.02 -7.26 20.97
CA ASN A 216 -8.54 -7.36 22.33
C ASN A 216 -9.09 -8.76 22.64
N ASN A 217 -9.73 -9.41 21.67
CA ASN A 217 -10.23 -10.78 21.85
C ASN A 217 -9.10 -11.78 22.06
N GLU A 218 -8.03 -11.71 21.26
CA GLU A 218 -6.85 -12.58 21.44
C GLU A 218 -6.21 -12.41 22.83
N LEU A 219 -6.15 -11.16 23.35
CA LEU A 219 -5.64 -10.90 24.70
C LEU A 219 -6.50 -11.54 25.79
N MET A 220 -7.83 -11.48 25.65
CA MET A 220 -8.77 -12.09 26.61
C MET A 220 -8.70 -13.62 26.59
N GLU A 221 -8.57 -14.24 25.40
CA GLU A 221 -8.40 -15.69 25.25
C GLU A 221 -7.10 -16.17 25.93
N MET A 222 -5.98 -15.48 25.71
CA MET A 222 -4.70 -15.81 26.39
C MET A 222 -4.76 -15.63 27.91
N GLU A 223 -5.49 -14.64 28.42
CA GLU A 223 -5.68 -14.45 29.86
C GLU A 223 -6.56 -15.54 30.48
N GLN A 224 -7.58 -16.04 29.76
CA GLN A 224 -8.41 -17.14 30.20
C GLN A 224 -7.66 -18.49 30.18
N GLU A 225 -6.88 -18.77 29.13
CA GLU A 225 -6.05 -19.98 29.07
C GLU A 225 -5.01 -20.01 30.20
N ASN A 226 -4.34 -18.90 30.47
CA ASN A 226 -3.38 -18.82 31.58
C ASN A 226 -4.04 -19.00 32.96
N LYS A 227 -5.29 -18.55 33.13
CA LYS A 227 -6.05 -18.79 34.37
C LYS A 227 -6.53 -20.23 34.51
N ASN A 228 -6.82 -20.92 33.41
CA ASN A 228 -7.23 -22.33 33.42
C ASN A 228 -6.06 -23.30 33.56
N ASN A 229 -4.83 -22.85 33.26
CA ASN A 229 -3.59 -23.62 33.38
C ASN A 229 -2.81 -23.35 34.69
N MET A 230 -3.35 -22.52 35.59
CA MET A 230 -2.88 -22.31 36.97
C MET A 230 -3.81 -23.02 37.96
#